data_AF-A0A377V880-F1
#
_entry.id   AF-A0A377V880-F1
#
_cell.length_a   1.000
_cell.length_b   1.000
_cell.length_c   1.000
_cell.angle_alpha   90.00
_cell.angle_beta   90.00
_cell.angle_gamma   90.00
#
_symmetry.space_group_name_H-M   'P 1'
#
loop_
_entity.id
_entity.type
_entity.pdbx_description
1 polymer ?
#
loop_
_entity_poly.entity_id
_entity_poly.type
_entity_poly.pdbx_seq_one_letter_code
_entity_poly.pdbx_strand_id
1 'polypeptide(L)'
;MRRDLMADISHELRTPLAVLRGELEAIQDGVRRFTPESIPSLQAEVATLTKLVDDLHQLSMSDEGALAYQKTSLDIITLLEVAAGAFRERFASRQLSIQVSLPEQAMIFGDPRPA
;
A
#
# COMPACT_ATOMS: atom_id res chain seq x y z
N MET A 1 -15.48 16.27 -7.36
CA MET A 1 -14.89 15.40 -6.31
C MET A 1 -14.94 13.92 -6.69
N ARG A 2 -16.10 13.23 -6.75
CA ARG A 2 -16.14 11.79 -7.15
C ARG A 2 -15.55 11.52 -8.54
N ARG A 3 -15.89 12.32 -9.55
CA ARG A 3 -15.36 12.14 -10.92
C ARG A 3 -13.87 12.39 -11.02
N ASP A 4 -13.37 13.40 -10.30
CA ASP A 4 -11.95 13.77 -10.32
C ASP A 4 -11.12 12.67 -9.63
N LEU A 5 -11.58 12.16 -8.48
CA LEU A 5 -10.95 11.03 -7.79
C LEU A 5 -10.95 9.74 -8.62
N MET A 6 -12.05 9.44 -9.32
CA MET A 6 -12.11 8.28 -10.22
C MET A 6 -11.18 8.44 -11.43
N ALA A 7 -11.01 9.67 -11.92
CA ALA A 7 -10.05 9.96 -12.98
C ALA A 7 -8.61 9.73 -12.47
N ASP A 8 -8.28 10.25 -11.28
CA ASP A 8 -6.96 10.10 -10.67
C ASP A 8 -6.62 8.62 -10.42
N ILE A 9 -7.53 7.83 -9.84
CA ILE A 9 -7.33 6.38 -9.65
C ILE A 9 -7.18 5.66 -11.00
N SER A 10 -7.97 6.02 -12.01
CA SER A 10 -7.84 5.44 -13.35
C SER A 10 -6.47 5.75 -13.98
N HIS A 11 -5.92 6.94 -13.71
CA HIS A 11 -4.58 7.31 -14.15
C HIS A 11 -3.49 6.56 -13.38
N GLU A 12 -3.64 6.42 -12.06
CA GLU A 12 -2.71 5.68 -11.20
C GLU A 12 -2.69 4.18 -11.49
N LEU A 13 -3.81 3.57 -11.88
CA LEU A 13 -3.88 2.17 -12.32
C LEU A 13 -3.21 1.91 -13.67
N ARG A 14 -3.25 2.89 -14.59
CA ARG A 14 -2.70 2.74 -15.96
C ARG A 14 -1.19 2.55 -15.96
N THR A 15 -0.48 3.21 -15.05
CA THR A 15 0.99 3.17 -14.95
C THR A 15 1.52 1.76 -14.60
N PRO A 16 1.17 1.14 -13.46
CA PRO A 16 1.64 -0.20 -13.12
C PRO A 16 1.16 -1.26 -14.12
N LEU A 17 -0.04 -1.11 -14.69
CA LEU A 17 -0.53 -2.00 -15.75
C LEU A 17 0.31 -1.89 -17.04
N ALA A 18 0.70 -0.67 -17.43
CA ALA A 18 1.55 -0.46 -18.61
C ALA A 18 2.96 -1.03 -18.39
N VAL A 19 3.53 -0.88 -17.19
CA VAL A 19 4.81 -1.46 -16.82
C VAL A 19 4.73 -2.99 -16.86
N LEU A 20 3.72 -3.58 -16.22
CA LEU A 20 3.50 -5.03 -16.20
C LEU A 20 3.37 -5.59 -17.62
N ARG A 21 2.57 -4.93 -18.47
CA ARG A 21 2.40 -5.33 -19.87
C ARG A 21 3.71 -5.24 -20.65
N GLY A 22 4.46 -4.14 -20.52
CA GLY A 22 5.73 -3.95 -21.22
C GLY A 22 6.80 -4.97 -20.80
N GLU A 23 6.86 -5.32 -19.52
CA GLU A 23 7.74 -6.39 -19.02
C GLU A 23 7.36 -7.75 -19.63
N LEU A 24 6.07 -8.09 -19.66
CA LEU A 24 5.59 -9.34 -20.25
C LEU A 24 5.81 -9.41 -21.77
N GLU A 25 5.56 -8.32 -22.50
CA GLU A 25 5.82 -8.20 -23.94
C GLU A 25 7.32 -8.37 -24.22
N ALA A 26 8.19 -7.70 -23.47
CA ALA A 26 9.64 -7.83 -23.63
C ALA A 26 10.15 -9.25 -23.36
N ILE A 27 9.54 -9.97 -22.42
CA ILE A 27 9.84 -11.38 -22.15
C ILE A 27 9.36 -12.26 -23.33
N GLN A 28 8.14 -12.03 -23.81
CA GLN A 28 7.54 -12.78 -24.91
C GLN A 28 8.32 -12.63 -26.22
N ASP A 29 8.78 -11.41 -26.52
CA ASP A 29 9.58 -11.09 -27.70
C ASP A 29 11.05 -11.54 -27.57
N GLY A 30 11.44 -12.10 -26.42
CA GLY A 30 12.80 -12.56 -26.14
C GLY A 30 13.82 -11.43 -25.93
N VAL A 31 13.35 -10.17 -25.86
CA VAL A 31 14.17 -8.98 -25.58
C VAL A 31 14.68 -9.00 -24.14
N ARG A 32 13.85 -9.45 -23.19
CA ARG A 32 14.24 -9.78 -21.82
C ARG A 32 14.18 -11.28 -21.60
N ARG A 33 15.13 -11.81 -20.82
CA ARG A 33 15.03 -13.20 -20.33
C ARG A 33 14.13 -13.21 -19.11
N PHE A 34 13.19 -14.15 -19.07
CA PHE A 34 12.51 -14.47 -17.83
C PHE A 34 13.51 -15.13 -16.89
N THR A 35 13.80 -14.45 -15.78
CA THR A 35 14.68 -14.98 -14.73
C THR A 35 13.96 -14.91 -13.39
N PRO A 36 14.40 -15.66 -12.36
CA PRO A 36 13.85 -15.56 -11.02
C PRO A 36 13.83 -14.13 -10.47
N GLU A 37 14.79 -13.29 -10.89
CA GLU A 37 14.89 -11.88 -10.51
C GLU A 37 13.85 -10.98 -11.21
N SER A 38 13.20 -11.47 -12.27
CA SER A 38 12.08 -10.77 -12.93
C SER A 38 10.78 -10.86 -12.12
N ILE A 39 10.62 -11.92 -11.33
CA ILE A 39 9.41 -12.20 -10.54
C ILE A 39 9.13 -11.10 -9.50
N PRO A 40 10.11 -10.64 -8.69
CA PRO A 40 9.88 -9.56 -7.73
C PRO A 40 9.35 -8.27 -8.36
N SER A 41 9.83 -7.90 -9.56
CA SER A 41 9.37 -6.69 -10.26
C SER A 41 7.91 -6.82 -10.69
N LEU A 42 7.53 -7.94 -11.31
CA LEU A 42 6.15 -8.20 -11.70
C LEU A 42 5.22 -8.28 -10.48
N GLN A 43 5.68 -8.91 -9.40
CA GLN A 43 4.95 -8.98 -8.13
C GLN A 43 4.75 -7.60 -7.50
N ALA A 44 5.71 -6.69 -7.60
CA ALA A 44 5.57 -5.32 -7.10
C ALA A 44 4.47 -4.54 -7.85
N GLU A 45 4.39 -4.69 -9.18
CA GLU A 45 3.32 -4.06 -9.96
C GLU A 45 1.94 -4.65 -9.63
N VAL A 46 1.85 -5.97 -9.49
CA VAL A 46 0.62 -6.64 -9.05
C VAL A 46 0.19 -6.17 -7.65
N ALA A 47 1.12 -6.10 -6.70
CA ALA A 47 0.82 -5.62 -5.34
C ALA A 47 0.33 -4.17 -5.34
N THR A 48 0.90 -3.32 -6.21
CA THR A 48 0.47 -1.93 -6.38
C THR A 48 -0.95 -1.86 -6.94
N LEU A 49 -1.26 -2.66 -7.97
CA LEU A 49 -2.60 -2.75 -8.55
C LEU A 49 -3.64 -3.25 -7.52
N THR A 50 -3.31 -4.30 -6.76
CA THR A 50 -4.20 -4.83 -5.71
C THR A 50 -4.52 -3.76 -4.67
N LYS A 51 -3.50 -3.05 -4.19
CA LYS A 51 -3.70 -1.96 -3.22
C LYS A 51 -4.63 -0.88 -3.75
N LEU A 52 -4.43 -0.42 -4.98
CA LEU A 52 -5.28 0.63 -5.59
C LEU A 52 -6.74 0.17 -5.75
N VAL A 53 -6.96 -1.12 -6.03
CA VAL A 53 -8.31 -1.72 -6.10
C VAL A 53 -8.95 -1.81 -4.71
N ASP A 54 -8.19 -2.23 -3.71
CA ASP A 54 -8.66 -2.31 -2.32
C ASP A 54 -9.02 -0.92 -1.78
N ASP A 55 -8.16 0.08 -2.00
CA ASP A 55 -8.39 1.47 -1.62
C ASP A 55 -9.68 2.01 -2.28
N LEU A 56 -9.91 1.71 -3.57
CA LEU A 56 -11.12 2.08 -4.29
C LEU A 56 -12.38 1.40 -3.71
N HIS A 57 -12.27 0.13 -3.33
CA HIS A 57 -13.36 -0.63 -2.72
C HIS A 57 -13.74 -0.05 -1.34
N GLN A 58 -12.73 0.25 -0.51
CA GLN A 58 -12.92 0.90 0.79
C GLN A 58 -13.58 2.27 0.66
N LEU A 59 -13.15 3.08 -0.31
CA LEU A 59 -13.79 4.36 -0.64
C LEU A 59 -15.26 4.19 -1.03
N SER A 60 -15.58 3.20 -1.87
CA SER A 60 -16.97 2.91 -2.24
C SER A 60 -17.81 2.52 -1.03
N MET A 61 -17.25 1.75 -0.09
CA MET A 61 -17.93 1.35 1.14
C MET A 61 -18.12 2.51 2.12
N SER A 62 -17.16 3.43 2.18
CA SER A 62 -17.24 4.67 2.96
C SER A 62 -18.36 5.58 2.47
N ASP A 63 -18.46 5.79 1.15
CA ASP A 63 -19.48 6.61 0.50
C ASP A 63 -20.91 6.08 0.75
N GLU A 64 -21.07 4.77 0.93
CA GLU A 64 -22.35 4.13 1.25
C GLU A 64 -22.69 4.13 2.76
N GLY A 65 -21.82 4.69 3.60
CA GLY A 65 -21.97 4.66 5.07
C GLY A 65 -21.79 3.26 5.67
N ALA A 66 -21.24 2.30 4.91
CA ALA A 66 -21.12 0.89 5.28
C ALA A 66 -19.89 0.57 6.13
N LEU A 67 -18.95 1.52 6.30
CA LEU A 67 -17.82 1.37 7.22
C LEU A 67 -18.30 1.54 8.67
N ALA A 68 -18.81 0.45 9.24
CA ALA A 68 -19.07 0.38 10.68
C ALA A 68 -17.74 0.25 11.44
N TYR A 69 -17.24 1.37 11.97
CA TYR A 69 -16.08 1.37 12.87
C TYR A 69 -16.37 0.53 14.12
N GLN A 70 -15.52 -0.46 14.38
CA GLN A 70 -15.55 -1.25 15.62
C GLN A 70 -14.51 -0.68 16.58
N LYS A 71 -14.88 0.41 17.24
CA LYS A 71 -13.97 1.08 18.18
C LYS A 71 -13.79 0.27 19.45
N THR A 72 -12.54 0.12 19.88
CA THR A 72 -12.15 -0.48 21.15
C THR A 72 -11.10 0.40 21.83
N SER A 73 -10.88 0.16 23.12
CA SER A 73 -9.71 0.70 23.81
C SER A 73 -8.48 -0.03 23.29
N LEU A 74 -7.50 0.70 22.77
CA LEU A 74 -6.25 0.12 22.24
C LEU A 74 -5.05 0.98 22.63
N ASP A 75 -3.92 0.34 22.83
CA ASP A 75 -2.65 1.03 23.01
C ASP A 75 -2.07 1.39 21.64
N ILE A 76 -2.03 2.68 21.32
CA ILE A 76 -1.54 3.15 20.02
C ILE A 76 -0.03 2.92 19.85
N ILE A 77 0.70 2.74 20.94
CA ILE A 77 2.16 2.58 20.91
C ILE A 77 2.55 1.35 20.09
N THR A 78 1.87 0.21 20.29
CA THR A 78 2.07 -1.01 19.51
C THR A 78 1.89 -0.79 18.00
N LEU A 79 0.90 0.00 17.60
CA LEU A 79 0.65 0.31 16.18
C LEU A 79 1.77 1.19 15.59
N LEU A 80 2.22 2.19 16.36
CA LEU A 80 3.32 3.07 15.96
C LEU A 80 4.65 2.32 15.83
N GLU A 81 4.91 1.34 16.69
CA GLU A 81 6.10 0.49 16.61
C GLU A 81 6.10 -0.37 15.34
N VAL A 82 4.97 -1.01 15.02
CA VAL A 82 4.80 -1.80 13.78
C VAL A 82 5.01 -0.91 12.56
N ALA A 83 4.38 0.26 12.52
CA ALA A 83 4.53 1.21 11.42
C ALA A 83 5.98 1.67 11.28
N ALA A 84 6.63 2.08 12.38
CA ALA A 84 8.03 2.48 12.36
C ALA A 84 8.94 1.34 11.88
N GLY A 85 8.68 0.11 12.31
CA GLY A 85 9.37 -1.10 11.86
C GLY A 85 9.31 -1.28 10.34
N ALA A 86 8.11 -1.16 9.75
CA ALA A 86 7.90 -1.28 8.30
C ALA A 86 8.69 -0.26 7.48
N PHE A 87 8.93 0.94 8.01
CA PHE A 87 9.71 1.98 7.32
C PHE A 87 11.22 1.92 7.60
N ARG A 88 11.67 1.28 8.69
CA ARG A 88 13.10 1.23 9.05
C ARG A 88 13.97 0.66 7.93
N GLU A 89 13.56 -0.47 7.35
CA GLU A 89 14.34 -1.13 6.28
C GLU A 89 14.41 -0.26 5.02
N ARG A 90 13.27 0.34 4.63
CA ARG A 90 13.19 1.28 3.50
C ARG A 90 14.12 2.48 3.69
N PHE A 91 14.17 3.05 4.90
CA PHE A 91 15.05 4.19 5.19
C PHE A 91 16.52 3.78 5.26
N ALA A 92 16.83 2.63 5.87
CA ALA A 92 18.19 2.10 5.94
C ALA A 92 18.80 1.87 4.56
N SER A 93 18.02 1.37 3.59
CA SER A 93 18.47 1.23 2.19
C SER A 93 18.90 2.54 1.53
N ARG A 94 18.50 3.68 2.09
CA ARG A 94 18.87 5.04 1.65
C ARG A 94 19.81 5.75 2.63
N GLN A 95 20.41 5.02 3.56
CA GLN A 95 21.30 5.56 4.61
C GLN A 95 20.63 6.61 5.50
N LEU A 96 19.30 6.52 5.67
CA LEU A 96 18.52 7.35 6.57
C LEU A 96 18.19 6.56 7.84
N SER A 97 18.18 7.24 8.98
CA SER A 97 17.79 6.66 10.27
C SER A 97 16.42 7.18 10.72
N ILE A 98 15.62 6.31 11.32
CA ILE A 98 14.36 6.66 11.99
C ILE A 98 14.58 6.51 13.49
N GLN A 99 14.32 7.59 14.22
CA GLN A 99 14.22 7.59 15.68
C GLN A 99 12.77 7.82 16.08
N VAL A 100 12.31 7.03 17.05
CA VAL A 100 10.96 7.17 17.61
C VAL A 100 11.11 7.35 19.12
N SER A 101 10.50 8.40 19.65
CA SER A 101 10.42 8.66 21.08
C SER A 101 8.97 8.52 21.50
N LEU A 102 8.65 7.37 22.09
CA LEU A 102 7.29 7.00 22.48
C LEU A 102 7.22 6.85 24.01
N PRO A 103 6.10 7.20 24.65
CA PRO A 103 5.84 6.78 26.02
C PRO A 103 5.60 5.26 26.08
N GLU A 104 5.61 4.68 27.28
CA GLU A 104 5.42 3.24 27.48
C GLU A 104 4.06 2.73 26.99
N GLN A 105 3.01 3.55 27.18
CA GLN A 105 1.64 3.24 26.76
C GLN A 105 0.88 4.53 26.46
N ALA A 106 -0.04 4.47 25.51
CA ALA A 106 -0.98 5.54 25.21
C ALA A 106 -2.31 4.95 24.74
N MET A 107 -3.24 4.81 25.69
CA MET A 107 -4.56 4.25 25.42
C MET A 107 -5.45 5.25 24.68
N ILE A 108 -6.01 4.81 23.55
CA ILE A 108 -6.98 5.58 22.77
C ILE A 108 -8.23 4.74 22.50
N PHE A 109 -9.33 5.40 22.11
CA PHE A 109 -10.54 4.73 21.64
C PHE A 109 -10.65 4.84 20.12
N GLY A 110 -10.37 3.73 19.42
CA GLY A 110 -10.29 3.70 17.94
C GLY A 110 -10.57 2.32 17.37
N ASP A 111 -10.70 2.21 16.05
CA ASP A 111 -10.74 0.91 15.36
C ASP A 111 -9.30 0.51 15.00
N PRO A 112 -8.78 -0.64 15.47
CA PRO A 112 -7.42 -1.08 15.17
C PRO A 112 -7.25 -1.62 13.75
N ARG A 113 -8.35 -1.83 13.01
CA ARG A 113 -8.29 -2.27 11.61
C ARG A 113 -8.02 -1.07 10.70
N PRO A 114 -7.08 -1.17 9.75
CA PRO A 114 -6.93 -0.13 8.74
C PRO A 114 -8.26 0.00 7.98
N ALA A 115 -8.73 1.25 7.86
CA ALA A 115 -9.88 1.60 7.04
C ALA A 115 -9.62 1.33 5.57
#